data_AF-A0A9D3VVS0-F1
#
_entry.id   AF-A0A9D3VVS0-F1
#
_cell.length_a   1.000
_cell.length_b   1.000
_cell.length_c   1.000
_cell.angle_alpha   90.00
_cell.angle_beta   90.00
_cell.angle_gamma   90.00
#
_symmetry.space_group_name_H-M   'P 1'
#
loop_
_entity.id
_entity.type
_entity.pdbx_description
1 polymer ?
#
loop_
_entity_poly.entity_id
_entity_poly.type
_entity_poly.pdbx_seq_one_letter_code
_entity_poly.pdbx_strand_id
1 'polypeptide(L)' 'MSLVSWGDCCQTLSNGGLGIRRFKEKNDSFMLKLGFNLLTNKEALWVKVFQAKYKITEVILDDICRSKYFFVWRSLSK' A
#
# COMPACT_ATOMS: atom_id res chain seq x y z
N MET A 1 0.78 -24.78 22.85
CA MET A 1 0.96 -23.34 22.58
C MET A 1 -0.26 -22.86 21.82
N SER A 2 -1.14 -22.07 22.44
CA SER A 2 -2.28 -21.50 21.71
C SER A 2 -1.82 -20.27 20.93
N LEU A 3 -1.87 -20.35 19.61
CA LEU A 3 -1.80 -19.17 18.76
C LEU A 3 -3.12 -18.41 18.93
N VAL A 4 -3.07 -17.26 19.60
CA VAL A 4 -4.21 -16.34 19.65
C VAL A 4 -4.36 -15.70 18.27
N SER A 5 -5.58 -15.64 17.75
CA SER A 5 -5.80 -15.06 16.43
C SER A 5 -5.54 -13.55 16.48
N TRP A 6 -4.96 -13.00 15.41
CA TRP A 6 -4.74 -11.56 15.30
C TRP A 6 -6.04 -10.76 15.37
N GLY A 7 -7.15 -11.36 14.92
CA GLY A 7 -8.48 -10.77 15.02
C GLY A 7 -8.92 -10.54 16.46
N ASP A 8 -8.63 -11.49 17.36
CA ASP A 8 -8.97 -11.41 18.78
C ASP A 8 -8.13 -10.34 19.50
N CYS A 9 -6.83 -10.25 19.18
CA CYS A 9 -5.97 -9.17 19.66
C CYS A 9 -6.48 -7.78 19.24
N CYS A 10 -7.10 -7.67 18.07
CA CYS A 10 -7.64 -6.40 17.56
C CYS A 10 -9.00 -6.00 18.14
N GLN A 11 -9.67 -6.87 18.91
CA GLN A 11 -10.91 -6.50 19.59
C GLN A 11 -10.64 -5.48 20.70
N THR A 12 -11.67 -4.75 21.11
CA THR A 12 -11.57 -3.80 22.24
C THR A 12 -11.29 -4.52 23.55
N LEU A 13 -10.74 -3.79 24.53
CA LEU A 13 -10.53 -4.33 25.88
C LEU A 13 -11.83 -4.85 26.51
N SER A 14 -12.97 -4.21 26.23
CA SER A 14 -14.30 -4.63 26.69
C SER A 14 -14.69 -6.03 26.21
N ASN A 15 -14.15 -6.45 25.07
CA ASN A 15 -14.48 -7.72 24.42
C ASN A 15 -13.37 -8.76 24.65
N GLY A 16 -12.44 -8.52 25.58
CA GLY A 16 -11.34 -9.43 25.89
C GLY A 16 -10.15 -9.37 24.91
N GLY A 17 -10.12 -8.39 24.01
CA GLY A 17 -8.99 -8.12 23.12
C GLY A 17 -7.97 -7.12 23.69
N LEU A 18 -6.92 -6.83 22.91
CA LEU A 18 -5.85 -5.90 23.31
C LEU A 18 -6.10 -4.45 22.84
N GLY A 19 -7.21 -4.19 22.13
CA GLY A 19 -7.53 -2.87 21.56
C GLY A 19 -6.60 -2.46 20.42
N ILE A 20 -5.83 -3.39 19.85
CA ILE A 20 -4.85 -3.09 18.80
C ILE A 20 -5.58 -2.80 17.50
N ARG A 21 -5.24 -1.69 16.83
CA ARG A 21 -5.85 -1.38 15.51
C ARG A 21 -5.42 -2.40 14.46
N ARG A 22 -6.34 -2.74 13.55
CA ARG A 22 -6.06 -3.65 12.43
C ARG A 22 -4.95 -3.10 11.54
N PHE A 23 -3.79 -3.74 11.56
CA PHE A 23 -2.67 -3.33 10.73
C PHE A 23 -2.88 -3.60 9.25
N LYS A 24 -3.70 -4.59 8.90
CA LYS A 24 -3.95 -4.97 7.50
C LYS A 24 -4.46 -3.78 6.68
N GLU A 25 -5.52 -3.13 7.15
CA GLU A 25 -6.14 -1.98 6.46
C GLU A 25 -5.16 -0.79 6.31
N LYS A 26 -4.35 -0.55 7.35
CA LYS A 26 -3.29 0.48 7.30
C LYS A 26 -2.18 0.11 6.33
N ASN A 27 -1.75 -1.14 6.34
CA ASN A 27 -0.71 -1.64 5.45
C ASN A 27 -1.17 -1.59 3.99
N ASP A 28 -2.42 -1.96 3.71
CA ASP A 28 -3.02 -1.86 2.38
C ASP A 28 -3.02 -0.40 1.90
N SER A 29 -3.35 0.55 2.79
CA SER A 29 -3.28 1.98 2.48
C SER A 29 -1.84 2.45 2.21
N PHE A 30 -0.85 1.95 2.95
CA PHE A 30 0.56 2.26 2.71
C PHE A 30 1.08 1.65 1.42
N MET A 31 0.66 0.43 1.07
CA MET A 31 1.01 -0.21 -0.20
C MET A 31 0.43 0.57 -1.38
N LEU A 32 -0.82 1.04 -1.28
CA LEU A 32 -1.41 1.91 -2.28
C LEU A 32 -0.65 3.24 -2.42
N LYS A 33 -0.28 3.87 -1.30
CA LYS A 33 0.54 5.10 -1.30
C LYS A 33 1.92 4.86 -1.94
N LEU A 34 2.55 3.73 -1.63
CA LEU A 34 3.84 3.35 -2.20
C LEU A 34 3.74 3.11 -3.72
N GLY A 35 2.72 2.36 -4.15
CA GLY A 35 2.43 2.14 -5.57
C GLY A 35 2.13 3.43 -6.32
N PHE A 36 1.37 4.35 -5.73
CA PHE A 36 1.13 5.67 -6.30
C PHE A 36 2.43 6.49 -6.44
N ASN A 37 3.31 6.45 -5.44
CA ASN A 37 4.61 7.13 -5.50
C ASN A 37 5.54 6.52 -6.55
N LEU A 38 5.53 5.18 -6.70
CA LEU A 38 6.24 4.47 -7.76
C LEU A 38 5.84 4.95 -9.16
N LEU A 39 4.56 5.29 -9.35
CA LEU A 39 4.00 5.73 -10.63
C LEU A 39 4.22 7.22 -10.90
N THR A 40 4.15 8.05 -9.86
CA THR A 40 4.21 9.52 -10.00
C THR A 40 5.62 10.08 -9.88
N ASN A 41 6.52 9.43 -9.12
CA ASN A 41 7.87 9.90 -8.86
C ASN A 41 8.93 9.01 -9.52
N LYS A 42 8.88 8.93 -10.86
CA LYS A 42 9.81 8.12 -11.68
C LYS A 42 11.28 8.51 -11.49
N GLU A 43 11.54 9.77 -11.11
CA GLU A 43 12.90 10.29 -10.97
C GLU A 43 13.60 9.90 -9.67
N ALA A 44 12.86 9.45 -8.65
CA ALA A 44 13.46 9.03 -7.40
C ALA A 44 14.38 7.81 -7.58
N LEU A 45 15.56 7.86 -6.95
CA LEU A 45 16.58 6.82 -7.09
C LEU A 45 16.03 5.41 -6.78
N TRP A 46 15.23 5.28 -5.72
CA TRP A 46 14.66 3.99 -5.34
C TRP A 46 13.69 3.44 -6.40
N VAL A 47 12.97 4.31 -7.12
CA VAL A 47 12.08 3.93 -8.23
C VAL A 47 12.90 3.41 -9.40
N LYS A 48 13.97 4.12 -9.78
CA LYS A 48 14.89 3.68 -10.85
C LYS A 48 15.55 2.34 -10.54
N VAL A 49 16.03 2.17 -9.30
CA VAL A 49 16.62 0.90 -8.84
C VAL A 49 15.57 -0.22 -8.85
N PHE A 50 14.36 0.06 -8.40
CA PHE A 50 13.27 -0.92 -8.40
C PHE A 50 12.88 -1.35 -9.81
N GLN A 51 12.72 -0.40 -10.72
CA GLN A 51 12.42 -0.67 -12.13
C GLN A 51 13.53 -1.50 -12.79
N ALA A 52 14.80 -1.14 -12.58
CA ALA A 52 15.94 -1.88 -13.11
C ALA A 52 16.00 -3.33 -12.57
N LYS A 53 15.75 -3.51 -11.26
CA LYS A 53 15.77 -4.83 -10.62
C LYS A 53 14.68 -5.77 -11.15
N TYR A 54 13.47 -5.24 -11.32
CA TYR A 54 12.30 -6.04 -11.71
C TYR A 54 11.95 -5.94 -13.20
N LYS A 55 12.81 -5.30 -14.02
CA LYS A 55 12.61 -5.09 -15.45
C LYS A 55 11.25 -4.45 -15.78
N ILE A 56 10.81 -3.53 -14.93
CA ILE A 56 9.54 -2.83 -15.13
C ILE A 56 9.75 -1.74 -16.18
N THR A 57 9.10 -1.90 -17.33
CA THR A 57 9.15 -0.92 -18.42
C THR A 57 8.16 0.23 -18.17
N GLU A 58 8.50 1.42 -18.65
CA GLU A 58 7.62 2.60 -18.56
C GLU A 58 6.23 2.37 -19.17
N VAL A 59 6.13 1.57 -20.22
CA VAL A 59 4.86 1.20 -20.86
C VAL A 59 3.91 0.50 -19.87
N ILE A 60 4.45 -0.37 -19.01
CA ILE A 60 3.66 -1.11 -18.01
C ILE A 60 3.16 -0.13 -16.93
N LEU A 61 4.02 0.79 -16.49
CA LEU A 61 3.65 1.80 -15.50
C LEU A 61 2.62 2.77 -16.05
N ASP A 62 2.73 3.16 -17.32
CA ASP A 62 1.77 4.04 -17.98
C ASP A 62 0.41 3.36 -18.18
N ASP A 63 0.38 2.06 -18.47
CA ASP A 63 -0.87 1.28 -18.54
C ASP A 63 -1.55 1.18 -17.16
N ILE A 64 -0.76 0.93 -16.10
CA ILE A 64 -1.25 0.97 -14.72
C ILE A 64 -1.81 2.37 -14.39
N CYS A 65 -1.10 3.45 -14.74
CA CYS A 65 -1.55 4.83 -14.52
C CYS A 65 -2.88 5.17 -15.20
N ARG A 66 -3.22 4.51 -16.32
CA ARG A 66 -4.48 4.71 -17.04
C ARG A 66 -5.68 4.05 -16.35
N SER A 67 -5.45 3.18 -15.36
CA SER A 67 -6.52 2.53 -14.62
C SER A 67 -7.37 3.54 -13.82
N LYS A 68 -8.70 3.38 -13.87
CA LYS A 68 -9.70 4.29 -13.27
C LYS A 68 -9.51 4.51 -11.76
N TYR A 69 -8.89 3.56 -11.06
CA TYR A 69 -8.61 3.64 -9.62
C TYR A 69 -7.61 4.73 -9.24
N PHE A 70 -6.75 5.18 -10.17
CA PHE A 70 -5.77 6.25 -9.91
C PHE A 70 -6.36 7.65 -9.96
N PHE A 71 -7.55 7.84 -10.52
CA PHE A 71 -8.18 9.16 -10.65
C PHE A 71 -8.48 9.80 -9.30
N VAL A 72 -9.04 9.03 -8.35
CA VAL A 72 -9.32 9.50 -6.99
C VAL A 72 -8.03 9.89 -6.27
N TRP A 73 -6.98 9.08 -6.42
CA TRP A 73 -5.68 9.37 -5.79
C TRP A 73 -4.95 10.57 -6.40
N ARG A 74 -5.10 10.81 -7.71
CA ARG A 74 -4.63 12.04 -8.36
C ARG A 74 -5.31 13.30 -7.80
N SER A 75 -6.57 13.19 -7.38
CA SER A 75 -7.29 14.30 -6.74
C SER A 75 -6.81 14.57 -5.31
N LEU A 76 -6.36 13.52 -4.61
CA LEU A 76 -5.85 13.58 -3.23
C LEU A 76 -4.37 13.94 -3.13
N SER A 77 -3.61 13.85 -4.22
CA SER A 77 -2.17 14.09 -4.25
C SER A 77 -1.76 15.54 -4.57
N LYS A 78 -2.71 16.47 -4.62
CA LYS A 78 -2.44 17.90 -4.78
C LYS A 78 -1.96 18.52 -3.47
#